data_AF-A0A143HD80-F1
#
_entry.id   AF-A0A143HD80-F1
#
_cell.length_a   1.000
_cell.length_b   1.000
_cell.length_c   1.000
_cell.angle_alpha   90.00
_cell.angle_beta   90.00
_cell.angle_gamma   90.00
#
_symmetry.space_group_name_H-M   'P 1'
#
loop_
_entity.id
_entity.type
_entity.pdbx_description
1 polymer ?
#
loop_
_entity_poly.entity_id
_entity_poly.type
_entity_poly.pdbx_seq_one_letter_code
_entity_poly.pdbx_strand_id
1 'polypeptide(L)'
;MITENFNEFFDELENNTQLETEALKNEIQGRNMYIQQLKIEKELLLKEIGIIKKVNNNLLEERKKLRKEIDAKNKIMDFTDGMTVLLNKECILEEKQRVIEHLFRIGIDDENSKIYIEEFIYVLSNCLSLLDVNQSKRIKSLLKKNMDFYHELFSNTTPQTQLKILHMYKVKNWSVLLEHFLERTVQSNSLKRFSDIEGLNLLLYIIYYKKLSQLEQNKMFKLFYHDQNKPLSAKLYKSYHDYSLSKTLRELNKFISIINEEQKNIDLLKGEIMQYFLEKVFTAKEVENYRMFKKYNIQSAEKKTKQFGLNFSELRKFGYQISGRTDEQRWQALNDFVEEYGLEVTVAELSKRIKLKSREEDQKKYSNALCKWNSDLEKLKIQYYRGDFPWPNFE
;
A
#
# COMPACT_ATOMS: atom_id res chain seq x y z
N MET A 1 -8.19 -50.05 105.77
CA MET A 1 -8.31 -48.59 105.51
C MET A 1 -7.30 -48.04 104.52
N ILE A 2 -6.02 -48.44 104.52
CA ILE A 2 -5.08 -47.96 103.46
C ILE A 2 -5.40 -48.60 102.10
N THR A 3 -5.98 -49.80 102.08
CA THR A 3 -6.25 -50.54 100.85
C THR A 3 -7.50 -50.11 100.07
N GLU A 4 -8.52 -49.55 100.72
CA GLU A 4 -9.81 -49.23 100.04
C GLU A 4 -9.78 -47.91 99.27
N ASN A 5 -9.12 -46.88 99.79
CA ASN A 5 -9.06 -45.55 99.15
C ASN A 5 -8.12 -45.51 97.93
N PHE A 6 -7.16 -46.44 97.87
CA PHE A 6 -6.35 -46.62 96.67
C PHE A 6 -7.15 -47.32 95.56
N ASN A 7 -8.01 -48.28 95.91
CA ASN A 7 -8.80 -49.00 94.91
C ASN A 7 -9.74 -48.07 94.14
N GLU A 8 -10.48 -47.18 94.82
CA GLU A 8 -11.41 -46.25 94.16
C GLU A 8 -10.70 -45.25 93.22
N PHE A 9 -9.54 -44.73 93.63
CA PHE A 9 -8.71 -43.86 92.78
C PHE A 9 -8.17 -44.61 91.56
N PHE A 10 -7.71 -45.86 91.74
CA PHE A 10 -7.24 -46.68 90.63
C PHE A 10 -8.39 -47.02 89.67
N ASP A 11 -9.61 -47.29 90.18
CA ASP A 11 -10.78 -47.61 89.36
C ASP A 11 -11.27 -46.41 88.51
N GLU A 12 -11.26 -45.19 89.07
CA GLU A 12 -11.65 -43.97 88.32
C GLU A 12 -10.61 -43.58 87.27
N LEU A 13 -9.33 -43.75 87.60
CA LEU A 13 -8.21 -43.51 86.68
C LEU A 13 -8.19 -44.57 85.57
N GLU A 14 -8.55 -45.82 85.88
CA GLU A 14 -8.76 -46.88 84.92
C GLU A 14 -9.95 -46.60 83.99
N ASN A 15 -11.09 -46.11 84.51
CA ASN A 15 -12.24 -45.74 83.67
C ASN A 15 -11.96 -44.54 82.75
N ASN A 16 -11.30 -43.49 83.24
CA ASN A 16 -10.97 -42.33 82.40
C ASN A 16 -9.94 -42.68 81.33
N THR A 17 -8.94 -43.50 81.66
CA THR A 17 -7.99 -44.00 80.66
C THR A 17 -8.66 -44.95 79.66
N GLN A 18 -9.67 -45.72 80.06
CA GLN A 18 -10.49 -46.52 79.15
C GLN A 18 -11.31 -45.65 78.18
N LEU A 19 -11.95 -44.58 78.66
CA LEU A 19 -12.72 -43.66 77.81
C LEU A 19 -11.83 -42.88 76.83
N GLU A 20 -10.68 -42.36 77.27
CA GLU A 20 -9.73 -41.69 76.38
C GLU A 20 -9.14 -42.65 75.35
N THR A 21 -8.82 -43.89 75.74
CA THR A 21 -8.35 -44.90 74.79
C THR A 21 -9.43 -45.30 73.79
N GLU A 22 -10.71 -45.30 74.17
CA GLU A 22 -11.81 -45.58 73.26
C GLU A 22 -12.08 -44.42 72.29
N ALA A 23 -12.03 -43.17 72.76
CA ALA A 23 -12.11 -41.99 71.90
C ALA A 23 -10.97 -41.93 70.88
N LEU A 24 -9.73 -42.19 71.33
CA LEU A 24 -8.56 -42.26 70.44
C LEU A 24 -8.66 -43.42 69.44
N LYS A 25 -9.19 -44.58 69.85
CA LYS A 25 -9.44 -45.71 68.93
C LYS A 25 -10.43 -45.31 67.83
N ASN A 26 -11.53 -44.65 68.18
CA ASN A 26 -12.52 -44.18 67.21
C ASN A 26 -11.95 -43.13 66.26
N GLU A 27 -11.14 -42.20 66.75
CA GLU A 27 -10.47 -41.20 65.90
C GLU A 27 -9.45 -41.85 64.96
N ILE A 28 -8.64 -42.79 65.46
CA ILE A 28 -7.69 -43.57 64.64
C ILE A 28 -8.45 -44.36 63.57
N GLN A 29 -9.58 -44.97 63.91
CA GLN A 29 -10.42 -45.70 62.96
C GLN A 29 -10.99 -44.76 61.87
N GLY A 30 -11.50 -43.59 62.24
CA GLY A 30 -11.99 -42.59 61.30
C GLY A 30 -10.90 -42.07 60.37
N ARG A 31 -9.72 -41.73 60.90
CA ARG A 31 -8.56 -41.31 60.10
C ARG A 31 -8.08 -42.43 59.18
N ASN A 32 -8.09 -43.69 59.64
CA ASN A 32 -7.73 -44.84 58.81
C ASN A 32 -8.70 -45.03 57.64
N MET A 33 -10.01 -44.87 57.86
CA MET A 33 -11.00 -44.92 56.78
C MET A 33 -10.78 -43.80 55.75
N TYR A 34 -10.50 -42.57 56.21
CA TYR A 34 -10.22 -41.45 55.32
C TYR A 34 -8.92 -41.65 54.52
N ILE A 35 -7.86 -42.18 55.15
CA ILE A 35 -6.61 -42.55 54.48
C ILE A 35 -6.85 -43.61 53.40
N GLN A 36 -7.72 -44.59 53.64
CA GLN A 36 -8.07 -45.59 52.63
C GLN A 36 -8.83 -44.98 51.44
N GLN A 37 -9.76 -44.06 51.70
CA GLN A 37 -10.45 -43.32 50.62
C GLN A 37 -9.47 -42.52 49.76
N LEU A 38 -8.55 -41.77 50.39
CA LEU A 38 -7.52 -41.02 49.66
C LEU A 38 -6.56 -41.91 48.88
N LYS A 39 -6.25 -43.12 49.38
CA LYS A 39 -5.44 -44.10 48.64
C LYS A 39 -6.16 -44.58 47.38
N ILE A 40 -7.45 -44.89 47.47
CA ILE A 40 -8.28 -45.30 46.33
C ILE A 40 -8.36 -44.17 45.30
N GLU A 41 -8.63 -42.94 45.75
CA GLU A 41 -8.70 -41.76 44.87
C GLU A 41 -7.35 -41.50 44.18
N LYS A 42 -6.24 -41.59 44.92
CA LYS A 42 -4.89 -41.47 44.36
C LYS A 42 -4.63 -42.53 43.28
N GLU A 43 -5.03 -43.77 43.49
CA GLU A 43 -4.87 -44.83 42.48
C GLU A 43 -5.71 -44.59 41.23
N LEU A 44 -6.93 -44.07 41.38
CA LEU A 44 -7.78 -43.68 40.25
C LEU A 44 -7.15 -42.53 39.46
N LEU A 45 -6.69 -41.47 40.13
CA LEU A 45 -6.01 -40.34 39.49
C LEU A 45 -4.72 -40.77 38.77
N LEU A 46 -3.95 -41.70 39.35
CA LEU A 46 -2.76 -42.23 38.69
C LEU A 46 -3.09 -43.02 37.42
N LYS A 47 -4.21 -43.76 37.40
CA LYS A 47 -4.70 -44.42 36.18
C LYS A 47 -5.11 -43.39 35.13
N GLU A 48 -5.83 -42.33 35.52
CA GLU A 48 -6.24 -41.26 34.61
C GLU A 48 -5.04 -40.52 34.01
N ILE A 49 -4.03 -40.18 34.82
CA ILE A 49 -2.77 -39.59 34.34
C ILE A 49 -2.07 -40.51 33.34
N GLY A 50 -2.08 -41.83 33.59
CA GLY A 50 -1.55 -42.82 32.65
C GLY A 50 -2.24 -42.80 31.30
N ILE A 51 -3.57 -42.70 31.29
CA ILE A 51 -4.38 -42.58 30.07
C ILE A 51 -4.07 -41.27 29.34
N ILE A 52 -4.04 -40.14 30.06
CA ILE A 52 -3.73 -38.82 29.48
C ILE A 52 -2.34 -38.80 28.85
N LYS A 53 -1.33 -39.36 29.51
CA LYS A 53 0.03 -39.47 28.96
C LYS A 53 0.06 -40.27 27.65
N LYS A 54 -0.69 -41.38 27.59
CA LYS A 54 -0.80 -42.20 26.38
C LYS A 54 -1.48 -41.44 25.24
N VAL A 55 -2.58 -40.76 25.52
CA VAL A 55 -3.29 -39.90 24.55
C VAL A 55 -2.37 -38.78 24.05
N ASN A 56 -1.64 -38.11 24.93
CA ASN A 56 -0.73 -37.02 24.56
C ASN A 56 0.43 -37.49 23.67
N ASN A 57 1.00 -38.67 23.96
CA ASN A 57 2.03 -39.26 23.11
C ASN A 57 1.51 -39.63 21.72
N ASN A 58 0.30 -40.19 21.63
CA ASN A 58 -0.34 -40.48 20.35
C ASN A 58 -0.59 -39.19 19.54
N LEU A 59 -1.12 -38.15 20.18
CA LEU A 59 -1.32 -36.84 19.55
C LEU A 59 -0.01 -36.18 19.10
N LEU A 60 1.09 -36.38 19.84
CA LEU A 60 2.43 -35.90 19.44
C LEU A 60 2.94 -36.62 18.19
N GLU A 61 2.78 -37.95 18.11
CA GLU A 61 3.17 -38.71 16.93
C GLU A 61 2.28 -38.41 15.72
N GLU A 62 0.96 -38.25 15.92
CA GLU A 62 0.05 -37.77 14.88
C GLU A 62 0.40 -36.36 14.40
N ARG A 63 0.72 -35.43 15.32
CA ARG A 63 1.20 -34.09 14.95
C ARG A 63 2.51 -34.15 14.18
N LYS A 64 3.47 -35.00 14.56
CA LYS A 64 4.72 -35.19 13.80
C LYS A 64 4.46 -35.75 12.41
N LYS A 65 3.54 -36.71 12.29
CA LYS A 65 3.13 -37.31 11.01
C LYS A 65 2.42 -36.30 10.13
N LEU A 66 1.42 -35.58 10.67
CA LEU A 66 0.72 -34.49 10.00
C LEU A 66 1.68 -33.36 9.60
N ARG A 67 2.67 -33.03 10.44
CA ARG A 67 3.70 -32.04 10.11
C ARG A 67 4.59 -32.53 8.98
N LYS A 68 5.03 -33.80 8.99
CA LYS A 68 5.74 -34.42 7.87
C LYS A 68 4.89 -34.49 6.60
N GLU A 69 3.58 -34.72 6.71
CA GLU A 69 2.65 -34.73 5.59
C GLU A 69 2.34 -33.33 5.07
N ILE A 70 2.28 -32.31 5.93
CA ILE A 70 2.18 -30.89 5.56
C ILE A 70 3.50 -30.43 4.92
N ASP A 71 4.64 -30.82 5.48
CA ASP A 71 5.98 -30.54 4.93
C ASP A 71 6.25 -31.31 3.62
N ALA A 72 5.63 -32.48 3.42
CA ALA A 72 5.71 -33.25 2.17
C ALA A 72 4.65 -32.82 1.14
N LYS A 73 3.48 -32.33 1.57
CA LYS A 73 2.48 -31.66 0.72
C LYS A 73 2.91 -30.24 0.34
N ASN A 74 3.78 -29.62 1.14
CA ASN A 74 4.73 -28.59 0.70
C ASN A 74 5.79 -29.27 -0.19
N LYS A 75 5.34 -29.72 -1.38
CA LYS A 75 6.10 -29.64 -2.62
C LYS A 75 7.09 -28.49 -2.51
N ILE A 76 8.36 -28.70 -2.90
CA ILE A 76 9.28 -27.59 -3.13
C ILE A 76 8.51 -26.60 -4.00
N MET A 77 8.05 -25.51 -3.39
CA MET A 77 7.22 -24.51 -4.05
C MET A 77 8.05 -24.04 -5.22
N ASP A 78 7.67 -24.43 -6.44
CA ASP A 78 8.38 -24.01 -7.63
C ASP A 78 8.05 -22.54 -7.91
N PHE A 79 8.67 -21.94 -8.93
CA PHE A 79 8.46 -20.53 -9.20
C PHE A 79 6.98 -20.23 -9.54
N THR A 80 6.28 -21.17 -10.16
CA THR A 80 4.86 -21.05 -10.53
C THR A 80 3.94 -21.13 -9.32
N ASP A 81 4.18 -22.10 -8.43
CA ASP A 81 3.46 -22.27 -7.18
C ASP A 81 3.61 -21.02 -6.31
N GLY A 82 4.83 -20.50 -6.17
CA GLY A 82 5.09 -19.29 -5.40
C GLY A 82 4.44 -18.04 -6.00
N MET A 83 4.44 -17.91 -7.33
CA MET A 83 3.74 -16.82 -8.00
C MET A 83 2.23 -16.88 -7.83
N THR A 84 1.65 -18.08 -7.82
CA THR A 84 0.22 -18.29 -7.55
C THR A 84 -0.14 -17.83 -6.14
N VAL A 85 0.69 -18.14 -5.13
CA VAL A 85 0.50 -17.65 -3.76
C VAL A 85 0.59 -16.12 -3.70
N LEU A 86 1.58 -15.53 -4.38
CA LEU A 86 1.81 -14.09 -4.38
C LEU A 86 0.71 -13.27 -5.04
N LEU A 87 0.08 -13.80 -6.09
CA LEU A 87 -1.03 -13.16 -6.80
C LEU A 87 -2.36 -13.31 -6.06
N ASN A 88 -2.45 -14.17 -5.04
CA ASN A 88 -3.64 -14.29 -4.22
C ASN A 88 -3.84 -13.05 -3.32
N LYS A 89 -5.03 -12.43 -3.39
CA LYS A 89 -5.38 -11.23 -2.63
C LYS A 89 -5.48 -11.48 -1.12
N GLU A 90 -5.75 -12.71 -0.70
CA GLU A 90 -5.91 -13.09 0.71
C GLU A 90 -4.59 -13.40 1.43
N CYS A 91 -3.47 -13.48 0.70
CA CYS A 91 -2.17 -13.79 1.29
C CYS A 91 -1.64 -12.62 2.14
N ILE A 92 -1.34 -12.93 3.41
CA ILE A 92 -0.84 -11.97 4.41
C ILE A 92 0.60 -11.54 4.12
N LEU A 93 1.01 -10.38 4.63
CA LEU A 93 2.29 -9.76 4.28
C LEU A 93 3.51 -10.61 4.70
N GLU A 94 3.47 -11.25 5.87
CA GLU A 94 4.55 -12.12 6.36
C GLU A 94 4.72 -13.36 5.48
N GLU A 95 3.62 -13.88 4.94
CA GLU A 95 3.63 -15.02 4.04
C GLU A 95 4.17 -14.60 2.67
N LYS A 96 3.72 -13.45 2.13
CA LYS A 96 4.28 -12.86 0.91
C LYS A 96 5.79 -12.67 1.00
N GLN A 97 6.29 -12.18 2.14
CA GLN A 97 7.74 -12.06 2.36
C GLN A 97 8.44 -13.41 2.25
N ARG A 98 7.96 -14.45 2.94
CA ARG A 98 8.57 -15.79 2.91
C ARG A 98 8.59 -16.37 1.51
N VAL A 99 7.50 -16.19 0.76
CA VAL A 99 7.41 -16.65 -0.63
C VAL A 99 8.38 -15.89 -1.53
N ILE A 100 8.45 -14.56 -1.41
CA ILE A 100 9.45 -13.74 -2.14
C ILE A 100 10.88 -14.21 -1.84
N GLU A 101 11.21 -14.43 -0.57
CA GLU A 101 12.54 -14.90 -0.16
C GLU A 101 12.85 -16.28 -0.76
N HIS A 102 11.87 -17.17 -0.83
CA HIS A 102 11.99 -18.49 -1.46
C HIS A 102 12.20 -18.38 -2.97
N LEU A 103 11.39 -17.57 -3.68
CA LEU A 103 11.51 -17.32 -5.11
C LEU A 103 12.86 -16.72 -5.51
N PHE A 104 13.43 -15.86 -4.65
CA PHE A 104 14.79 -15.34 -4.84
C PHE A 104 15.90 -16.39 -4.68
N ARG A 105 15.63 -17.50 -3.99
CA ARG A 105 16.59 -18.60 -3.80
C ARG A 105 16.52 -19.59 -4.95
N ILE A 106 15.32 -19.95 -5.39
CA ILE A 106 15.13 -20.98 -6.42
C ILE A 106 15.19 -20.43 -7.84
N GLY A 107 14.97 -19.12 -8.03
CA GLY A 107 14.75 -18.57 -9.37
C GLY A 107 15.94 -18.71 -10.34
N ILE A 108 17.15 -18.94 -9.85
CA ILE A 108 18.33 -19.19 -10.71
C ILE A 108 18.20 -20.53 -11.43
N ASP A 109 17.66 -21.52 -10.73
CA ASP A 109 17.60 -22.91 -11.17
C ASP A 109 16.24 -23.26 -11.80
N ASP A 110 15.26 -22.34 -11.71
CA ASP A 110 13.90 -22.54 -12.22
C ASP A 110 13.70 -21.79 -13.55
N GLU A 111 13.41 -22.52 -14.62
CA GLU A 111 13.18 -21.96 -15.96
C GLU A 111 11.98 -21.01 -16.02
N ASN A 112 10.97 -21.23 -15.16
CA ASN A 112 9.77 -20.40 -15.10
C ASN A 112 10.03 -19.01 -14.49
N SER A 113 11.19 -18.80 -13.85
CA SER A 113 11.60 -17.48 -13.35
C SER A 113 11.60 -16.42 -14.46
N LYS A 114 11.95 -16.80 -15.70
CA LYS A 114 11.89 -15.93 -16.88
C LYS A 114 10.48 -15.63 -17.33
N ILE A 115 9.58 -16.60 -17.19
CA ILE A 115 8.20 -16.49 -17.65
C ILE A 115 7.43 -15.50 -16.75
N TYR A 116 7.59 -15.63 -15.43
CA TYR A 116 6.84 -14.84 -14.45
C TYR A 116 7.57 -13.61 -13.91
N ILE A 117 8.69 -13.22 -14.53
CA ILE A 117 9.54 -12.16 -13.99
C ILE A 117 8.81 -10.82 -13.86
N GLU A 118 7.93 -10.49 -14.83
CA GLU A 118 7.25 -9.19 -14.86
C GLU A 118 6.21 -9.09 -13.74
N GLU A 119 5.42 -10.14 -13.58
CA GLU A 119 4.47 -10.30 -12.48
C GLU A 119 5.20 -10.31 -11.14
N PHE A 120 6.33 -11.01 -11.05
CA PHE A 120 7.13 -11.07 -9.84
C PHE A 120 7.64 -9.68 -9.45
N ILE A 121 8.18 -8.91 -10.39
CA ILE A 121 8.64 -7.53 -10.15
C ILE A 121 7.47 -6.65 -9.70
N TYR A 122 6.30 -6.79 -10.32
CA TYR A 122 5.12 -6.02 -9.94
C TYR A 122 4.68 -6.32 -8.51
N VAL A 123 4.58 -7.61 -8.15
CA VAL A 123 4.23 -8.01 -6.77
C VAL A 123 5.30 -7.52 -5.80
N LEU A 124 6.58 -7.72 -6.12
CA LEU A 124 7.70 -7.31 -5.28
C LEU A 124 7.70 -5.80 -5.05
N SER A 125 7.39 -5.00 -6.07
CA SER A 125 7.26 -3.55 -5.96
C SER A 125 6.18 -3.12 -4.99
N ASN A 126 5.02 -3.78 -5.06
CA ASN A 126 3.89 -3.49 -4.17
C ASN A 126 4.13 -4.00 -2.74
N CYS A 127 4.86 -5.09 -2.58
CA CYS A 127 5.17 -5.65 -1.26
C CYS A 127 6.25 -4.82 -0.54
N LEU A 128 7.32 -4.41 -1.24
CA LEU A 128 8.43 -3.68 -0.62
C LEU A 128 8.03 -2.34 0.00
N SER A 129 6.99 -1.68 -0.50
CA SER A 129 6.46 -0.44 0.12
C SER A 129 5.77 -0.69 1.46
N LEU A 130 5.36 -1.92 1.74
CA LEU A 130 4.64 -2.33 2.95
C LEU A 130 5.53 -3.03 3.98
N LEU A 131 6.72 -3.50 3.58
CA LEU A 131 7.65 -4.24 4.44
C LEU A 131 8.48 -3.31 5.35
N ASP A 132 8.78 -3.79 6.55
CA ASP A 132 9.64 -3.07 7.48
C ASP A 132 11.13 -3.06 7.04
N VAL A 133 11.97 -2.32 7.78
CA VAL A 133 13.40 -2.14 7.48
C VAL A 133 14.16 -3.48 7.51
N ASN A 134 13.84 -4.39 8.42
CA ASN A 134 14.52 -5.68 8.58
C ASN A 134 14.08 -6.69 7.53
N GLN A 135 12.78 -6.77 7.26
CA GLN A 135 12.21 -7.60 6.19
C GLN A 135 12.76 -7.18 4.84
N SER A 136 12.79 -5.87 4.58
CA SER A 136 13.49 -5.31 3.43
C SER A 136 14.94 -5.81 3.39
N LYS A 137 15.75 -5.61 4.44
CA LYS A 137 17.17 -6.02 4.45
C LYS A 137 17.41 -7.48 4.03
N ARG A 138 16.52 -8.41 4.38
CA ARG A 138 16.66 -9.83 3.99
C ARG A 138 16.51 -10.05 2.50
N ILE A 139 15.45 -9.53 1.89
CA ILE A 139 15.24 -9.57 0.43
C ILE A 139 16.45 -8.95 -0.28
N LYS A 140 16.97 -7.87 0.29
CA LYS A 140 18.15 -7.16 -0.22
C LYS A 140 19.42 -7.99 -0.24
N SER A 141 19.65 -8.76 0.82
CA SER A 141 20.78 -9.68 0.87
C SER A 141 20.68 -10.79 -0.18
N LEU A 142 19.48 -11.29 -0.45
CA LEU A 142 19.27 -12.38 -1.41
C LEU A 142 19.50 -11.94 -2.85
N LEU A 143 18.95 -10.79 -3.23
CA LEU A 143 19.16 -10.25 -4.57
C LEU A 143 20.65 -9.92 -4.81
N LYS A 144 21.36 -9.39 -3.81
CA LYS A 144 22.81 -9.15 -3.91
C LYS A 144 23.62 -10.44 -4.11
N LYS A 145 23.19 -11.55 -3.51
CA LYS A 145 23.89 -12.84 -3.63
C LYS A 145 23.93 -13.34 -5.08
N ASN A 146 22.86 -13.09 -5.83
CA ASN A 146 22.66 -13.58 -7.20
C ASN A 146 22.46 -12.40 -8.17
N MET A 147 23.25 -11.35 -7.98
CA MET A 147 23.06 -10.06 -8.64
C MET A 147 23.07 -10.16 -10.16
N ASP A 148 24.06 -10.82 -10.75
CA ASP A 148 24.21 -10.87 -12.21
C ASP A 148 23.04 -11.55 -12.90
N PHE A 149 22.54 -12.66 -12.33
CA PHE A 149 21.38 -13.39 -12.83
C PHE A 149 20.12 -12.52 -12.82
N TYR A 150 19.72 -12.01 -11.64
CA TYR A 150 18.51 -11.21 -11.54
C TYR A 150 18.63 -9.91 -12.32
N HIS A 151 19.83 -9.35 -12.41
CA HIS A 151 20.07 -8.16 -13.19
C HIS A 151 19.89 -8.39 -14.70
N GLU A 152 20.42 -9.48 -15.25
CA GLU A 152 20.19 -9.87 -16.64
C GLU A 152 18.71 -10.14 -16.89
N LEU A 153 18.07 -10.90 -15.99
CA LEU A 153 16.67 -11.24 -16.04
C LEU A 153 15.78 -9.98 -16.08
N PHE A 154 16.04 -9.03 -15.18
CA PHE A 154 15.35 -7.75 -15.10
C PHE A 154 15.60 -6.85 -16.32
N SER A 155 16.83 -6.82 -16.84
CA SER A 155 17.20 -5.99 -18.00
C SER A 155 16.54 -6.48 -19.31
N ASN A 156 16.04 -7.71 -19.33
CA ASN A 156 15.33 -8.28 -20.47
C ASN A 156 13.81 -8.06 -20.40
N THR A 157 13.28 -7.51 -19.30
CA THR A 157 11.85 -7.19 -19.14
C THR A 157 11.45 -5.91 -19.87
N THR A 158 10.15 -5.62 -19.91
CA THR A 158 9.60 -4.38 -20.44
C THR A 158 10.13 -3.13 -19.74
N PRO A 159 10.30 -1.99 -20.46
CA PRO A 159 10.74 -0.72 -19.88
C PRO A 159 9.93 -0.26 -18.65
N GLN A 160 8.61 -0.49 -18.65
CA GLN A 160 7.76 -0.12 -17.51
C GLN A 160 8.11 -0.93 -16.26
N THR A 161 8.40 -2.22 -16.45
CA THR A 161 8.79 -3.14 -15.38
C THR A 161 10.19 -2.80 -14.85
N GLN A 162 11.10 -2.43 -15.75
CA GLN A 162 12.42 -1.89 -15.44
C GLN A 162 12.36 -0.60 -14.59
N LEU A 163 11.40 0.29 -14.84
CA LEU A 163 11.21 1.49 -14.00
C LEU A 163 10.66 1.17 -12.61
N LYS A 164 9.77 0.17 -12.48
CA LYS A 164 9.28 -0.30 -11.17
C LYS A 164 10.44 -0.79 -10.29
N ILE A 165 11.42 -1.47 -10.87
CA ILE A 165 12.67 -1.82 -10.20
C ILE A 165 13.35 -0.56 -9.67
N LEU A 166 13.59 0.46 -10.48
CA LEU A 166 14.25 1.70 -10.00
C LEU A 166 13.51 2.36 -8.83
N HIS A 167 12.18 2.32 -8.84
CA HIS A 167 11.34 2.80 -7.74
C HIS A 167 11.55 1.98 -6.44
N MET A 168 11.71 0.66 -6.54
CA MET A 168 11.96 -0.24 -5.40
C MET A 168 13.32 0.00 -4.70
N TYR A 169 14.29 0.54 -5.42
CA TYR A 169 15.69 0.67 -4.98
C TYR A 169 15.93 1.96 -4.17
N LYS A 170 14.86 2.68 -3.82
CA LYS A 170 14.87 3.97 -3.11
C LYS A 170 15.44 3.95 -1.68
N VAL A 171 16.07 2.86 -1.25
CA VAL A 171 16.73 2.81 0.05
C VAL A 171 18.20 3.14 -0.11
N LYS A 172 18.70 4.08 0.70
CA LYS A 172 20.11 4.59 0.75
C LYS A 172 21.22 3.54 0.51
N ASN A 173 20.94 2.26 0.76
CA ASN A 173 21.89 1.15 0.70
C ASN A 173 21.90 0.38 -0.64
N TRP A 174 21.23 0.89 -1.68
CA TRP A 174 21.06 0.19 -2.98
C TRP A 174 21.59 0.95 -4.19
N SER A 175 22.34 2.04 -3.97
CA SER A 175 22.93 2.83 -5.07
C SER A 175 23.72 1.96 -6.03
N VAL A 176 24.58 1.06 -5.54
CA VAL A 176 25.45 0.20 -6.39
C VAL A 176 24.67 -0.60 -7.44
N LEU A 177 23.55 -1.23 -7.05
CA LEU A 177 22.78 -2.02 -8.01
C LEU A 177 22.06 -1.15 -9.03
N LEU A 178 21.62 0.03 -8.60
CA LEU A 178 20.93 0.98 -9.47
C LEU A 178 21.92 1.68 -10.42
N GLU A 179 23.14 1.95 -9.97
CA GLU A 179 24.22 2.45 -10.82
C GLU A 179 24.54 1.46 -11.95
N HIS A 180 24.73 0.18 -11.60
CA HIS A 180 24.95 -0.88 -12.58
C HIS A 180 23.77 -1.02 -13.55
N PHE A 181 22.53 -0.86 -13.06
CA PHE A 181 21.32 -0.92 -13.88
C PHE A 181 21.20 0.24 -14.86
N LEU A 182 21.49 1.46 -14.42
CA LEU A 182 21.49 2.63 -15.31
C LEU A 182 22.57 2.51 -16.38
N GLU A 183 23.78 2.09 -16.00
CA GLU A 183 24.89 1.89 -16.94
C GLU A 183 24.59 0.82 -17.98
N ARG A 184 24.12 -0.36 -17.56
CA ARG A 184 23.80 -1.45 -18.50
C ARG A 184 22.57 -1.13 -19.36
N THR A 185 21.54 -0.47 -18.83
CA THR A 185 20.36 -0.06 -19.62
C THR A 185 20.76 0.91 -20.74
N VAL A 186 21.64 1.87 -20.46
CA VAL A 186 22.14 2.81 -21.47
C VAL A 186 23.05 2.09 -22.49
N GLN A 187 23.84 1.11 -22.07
CA GLN A 187 24.77 0.37 -22.93
C GLN A 187 24.10 -0.72 -23.79
N SER A 188 23.04 -1.38 -23.30
CA SER A 188 22.47 -2.62 -23.88
C SER A 188 21.50 -2.43 -25.05
N ASN A 189 21.50 -1.27 -25.73
CA ASN A 189 20.52 -0.93 -26.78
C ASN A 189 19.05 -0.89 -26.31
N SER A 190 18.76 -1.27 -25.06
CA SER A 190 17.42 -1.34 -24.47
C SER A 190 16.78 0.04 -24.31
N LEU A 191 17.59 1.09 -24.16
CA LEU A 191 17.13 2.48 -24.11
C LEU A 191 16.20 2.86 -25.28
N LYS A 192 16.40 2.29 -26.48
CA LYS A 192 15.53 2.53 -27.64
C LYS A 192 14.09 2.05 -27.44
N ARG A 193 13.86 1.09 -26.54
CA ARG A 193 12.54 0.52 -26.25
C ARG A 193 11.70 1.41 -25.35
N PHE A 194 12.30 2.41 -24.69
CA PHE A 194 11.61 3.29 -23.76
C PHE A 194 10.69 4.27 -24.51
N SER A 195 9.47 4.44 -24.00
CA SER A 195 8.58 5.53 -24.39
C SER A 195 9.16 6.89 -23.95
N ASP A 196 8.61 8.00 -24.44
CA ASP A 196 9.11 9.33 -24.07
C ASP A 196 8.97 9.61 -22.56
N ILE A 197 7.82 9.22 -21.98
CA ILE A 197 7.54 9.33 -20.54
C ILE A 197 8.49 8.44 -19.72
N GLU A 198 8.77 7.23 -20.19
CA GLU A 198 9.68 6.31 -19.51
C GLU A 198 11.13 6.82 -19.56
N GLY A 199 11.54 7.33 -20.73
CA GLY A 199 12.85 7.97 -20.92
C GLY A 199 13.03 9.19 -20.04
N LEU A 200 11.97 9.98 -19.85
CA LEU A 200 11.93 11.09 -18.91
C LEU A 200 12.15 10.62 -17.46
N ASN A 201 11.43 9.58 -17.03
CA ASN A 201 11.60 9.01 -15.68
C ASN A 201 13.02 8.47 -15.46
N LEU A 202 13.56 7.75 -16.44
CA LEU A 202 14.92 7.24 -16.41
C LEU A 202 15.95 8.36 -16.25
N LEU A 203 15.77 9.48 -16.97
CA LEU A 203 16.66 10.63 -16.88
C LEU A 203 16.65 11.24 -15.47
N LEU A 204 15.49 11.34 -14.83
CA LEU A 204 15.38 11.84 -13.47
C LEU A 204 16.09 10.92 -12.47
N TYR A 205 16.04 9.60 -12.65
CA TYR A 205 16.86 8.67 -11.85
C TYR A 205 18.37 8.92 -12.06
N ILE A 206 18.81 9.10 -13.32
CA ILE A 206 20.22 9.41 -13.65
C ILE A 206 20.68 10.70 -12.96
N ILE A 207 19.84 11.73 -12.94
CA ILE A 207 20.10 13.01 -12.25
C ILE A 207 20.15 12.80 -10.73
N TYR A 208 19.14 12.14 -10.16
CA TYR A 208 19.03 11.89 -8.71
C TYR A 208 20.23 11.11 -8.13
N TYR A 209 20.83 10.22 -8.93
CA TYR A 209 22.01 9.45 -8.57
C TYR A 209 23.33 10.05 -9.08
N LYS A 210 23.31 11.25 -9.66
CA LYS A 210 24.50 11.99 -10.13
C LYS A 210 25.34 11.23 -11.16
N LYS A 211 24.68 10.47 -12.05
CA LYS A 211 25.34 9.64 -13.08
C LYS A 211 25.43 10.28 -14.46
N LEU A 212 24.86 11.48 -14.63
CA LEU A 212 24.77 12.10 -15.95
C LEU A 212 26.12 12.30 -16.63
N SER A 213 27.15 12.77 -15.92
CA SER A 213 28.48 13.02 -16.49
C SER A 213 29.16 11.75 -17.03
N GLN A 214 28.87 10.60 -16.41
CA GLN A 214 29.42 9.30 -16.83
C GLN A 214 28.70 8.77 -18.09
N LEU A 215 27.38 9.02 -18.18
CA LEU A 215 26.53 8.47 -19.25
C LEU A 215 26.41 9.41 -20.45
N GLU A 216 26.64 10.71 -20.29
CA GLU A 216 26.55 11.72 -21.34
C GLU A 216 27.41 11.39 -22.56
N GLN A 217 28.59 10.80 -22.37
CA GLN A 217 29.49 10.45 -23.47
C GLN A 217 29.04 9.21 -24.25
N ASN A 218 28.06 8.46 -23.76
CA ASN A 218 27.56 7.28 -24.42
C ASN A 218 26.77 7.64 -25.69
N LYS A 219 27.12 7.00 -26.82
CA LYS A 219 26.47 7.23 -28.12
C LYS A 219 24.95 6.98 -28.08
N MET A 220 24.52 5.91 -27.41
CA MET A 220 23.10 5.55 -27.29
C MET A 220 22.32 6.54 -26.43
N PHE A 221 22.95 7.02 -25.36
CA PHE A 221 22.39 8.09 -24.53
C PHE A 221 22.13 9.35 -25.36
N LYS A 222 23.14 9.81 -26.10
CA LYS A 222 23.01 11.00 -26.98
C LYS A 222 21.93 10.79 -28.02
N LEU A 223 21.91 9.65 -28.71
CA LEU A 223 20.91 9.36 -29.73
C LEU A 223 19.48 9.42 -29.18
N PHE A 224 19.25 8.92 -27.97
CA PHE A 224 17.92 8.90 -27.36
C PHE A 224 17.49 10.29 -26.86
N TYR A 225 18.32 10.98 -26.07
CA TYR A 225 17.95 12.25 -25.44
C TYR A 225 18.11 13.48 -26.35
N HIS A 226 18.61 13.30 -27.58
CA HIS A 226 18.56 14.30 -28.64
C HIS A 226 17.51 13.97 -29.73
N ASP A 227 16.73 12.89 -29.57
CA ASP A 227 15.69 12.50 -30.53
C ASP A 227 14.51 13.47 -30.45
N GLN A 228 14.20 14.14 -31.56
CA GLN A 228 13.06 15.06 -31.65
C GLN A 228 11.70 14.36 -31.60
N ASN A 229 11.66 13.04 -31.85
CA ASN A 229 10.45 12.22 -31.68
C ASN A 229 10.15 11.91 -30.21
N LYS A 230 11.04 12.29 -29.29
CA LYS A 230 10.90 12.14 -27.84
C LYS A 230 10.91 13.53 -27.17
N PRO A 231 9.90 14.37 -27.47
CA PRO A 231 9.95 15.80 -27.16
C PRO A 231 10.08 16.08 -25.67
N LEU A 232 9.48 15.29 -24.78
CA LEU A 232 9.51 15.54 -23.34
C LEU A 232 10.88 15.21 -22.73
N SER A 233 11.40 14.01 -22.99
CA SER A 233 12.69 13.57 -22.47
C SER A 233 13.85 14.41 -23.02
N ALA A 234 13.81 14.79 -24.30
CA ALA A 234 14.79 15.69 -24.92
C ALA A 234 14.71 17.12 -24.35
N LYS A 235 13.49 17.67 -24.17
CA LYS A 235 13.27 18.99 -23.56
C LYS A 235 13.77 19.02 -22.11
N LEU A 236 13.49 17.98 -21.33
CA LEU A 236 13.96 17.87 -19.95
C LEU A 236 15.49 17.77 -19.88
N TYR A 237 16.11 16.93 -20.72
CA TYR A 237 17.57 16.80 -20.81
C TYR A 237 18.24 18.13 -21.13
N LYS A 238 17.77 18.82 -22.18
CA LYS A 238 18.31 20.13 -22.57
C LYS A 238 18.19 21.14 -21.42
N SER A 239 17.02 21.23 -20.80
CA SER A 239 16.77 22.16 -19.68
C SER A 239 17.68 21.88 -18.48
N TYR A 240 17.89 20.61 -18.13
CA TYR A 240 18.83 20.23 -17.07
C TYR A 240 20.28 20.54 -17.45
N HIS A 241 20.67 20.27 -18.70
CA HIS A 241 22.01 20.56 -19.21
C HIS A 241 22.32 22.08 -19.14
N ASP A 242 21.39 22.92 -19.64
CA ASP A 242 21.49 24.39 -19.59
C ASP A 242 21.58 24.90 -18.13
N TYR A 243 20.81 24.31 -17.21
CA TYR A 243 20.94 24.58 -15.78
C TYR A 243 22.29 24.11 -15.23
N SER A 244 22.77 22.93 -15.62
CA SER A 244 24.04 22.37 -15.11
C SER A 244 25.25 23.23 -15.48
N LEU A 245 25.22 23.88 -16.65
CA LEU A 245 26.25 24.81 -17.11
C LEU A 245 26.12 26.20 -16.46
N SER A 246 24.92 26.77 -16.46
CA SER A 246 24.71 28.16 -16.06
C SER A 246 24.50 28.36 -14.56
N LYS A 247 23.97 27.34 -13.87
CA LYS A 247 23.53 27.38 -12.46
C LYS A 247 22.62 28.57 -12.13
N THR A 248 21.90 29.09 -13.12
CA THR A 248 21.01 30.25 -12.93
C THR A 248 19.62 29.84 -12.45
N LEU A 249 18.97 30.73 -11.69
CA LEU A 249 17.60 30.53 -11.23
C LEU A 249 16.61 30.42 -12.41
N ARG A 250 16.89 31.12 -13.52
CA ARG A 250 16.05 31.08 -14.74
C ARG A 250 16.03 29.68 -15.34
N GLU A 251 17.19 29.07 -15.56
CA GLU A 251 17.27 27.72 -16.13
C GLU A 251 16.76 26.67 -15.14
N LEU A 252 17.01 26.85 -13.84
CA LEU A 252 16.42 26.00 -12.81
C LEU A 252 14.88 26.02 -12.87
N ASN A 253 14.27 27.19 -12.99
CA ASN A 253 12.82 27.32 -13.07
C ASN A 253 12.23 26.66 -14.32
N LYS A 254 12.93 26.71 -15.47
CA LYS A 254 12.50 25.99 -16.69
C LYS A 254 12.59 24.48 -16.52
N PHE A 255 13.62 23.96 -15.85
CA PHE A 255 13.74 22.53 -15.58
C PHE A 255 12.60 22.06 -14.67
N ILE A 256 12.36 22.83 -13.61
CA ILE A 256 11.30 22.57 -12.64
C ILE A 256 9.90 22.69 -13.26
N SER A 257 9.68 23.61 -14.20
CA SER A 257 8.35 23.76 -14.83
C SER A 257 7.96 22.51 -15.62
N ILE A 258 8.91 21.90 -16.36
CA ILE A 258 8.68 20.64 -17.10
C ILE A 258 8.31 19.51 -16.13
N ILE A 259 9.04 19.42 -15.02
CA ILE A 259 8.77 18.45 -13.95
C ILE A 259 7.36 18.63 -13.34
N ASN A 260 6.93 19.87 -13.14
CA ASN A 260 5.59 20.15 -12.59
C ASN A 260 4.47 19.88 -13.62
N GLU A 261 4.70 20.22 -14.89
CA GLU A 261 3.76 19.95 -16.00
C GLU A 261 3.50 18.44 -16.11
N GLU A 262 4.55 17.63 -16.02
CA GLU A 262 4.50 16.17 -16.16
C GLU A 262 4.37 15.41 -14.83
N GLN A 263 4.04 16.10 -13.73
CA GLN A 263 4.09 15.51 -12.38
C GLN A 263 3.29 14.20 -12.25
N LYS A 264 2.13 14.09 -12.94
CA LYS A 264 1.28 12.89 -12.91
C LYS A 264 1.94 11.66 -13.56
N ASN A 265 2.85 11.91 -14.51
CA ASN A 265 3.52 10.91 -15.32
C ASN A 265 4.90 10.52 -14.76
N ILE A 266 5.35 11.17 -13.68
CA ILE A 266 6.67 10.96 -13.10
C ILE A 266 6.58 10.16 -11.81
N ASP A 267 7.13 8.95 -11.83
CA ASP A 267 7.13 8.02 -10.70
C ASP A 267 7.92 8.56 -9.50
N LEU A 268 9.04 9.24 -9.77
CA LEU A 268 9.87 9.93 -8.79
C LEU A 268 9.16 11.11 -8.09
N LEU A 269 7.99 11.55 -8.55
CA LEU A 269 7.32 12.77 -8.05
C LEU A 269 5.96 12.52 -7.41
N LYS A 270 5.54 11.26 -7.28
CA LYS A 270 4.33 10.88 -6.55
C LYS A 270 4.57 11.05 -5.05
N GLY A 271 4.02 12.11 -4.43
CA GLY A 271 4.03 12.33 -2.96
C GLY A 271 5.29 13.05 -2.41
N GLU A 272 5.76 12.61 -1.23
CA GLU A 272 6.91 13.17 -0.48
C GLU A 272 8.26 13.11 -1.25
N ILE A 273 8.29 12.40 -2.39
CA ILE A 273 9.50 12.04 -3.13
C ILE A 273 10.12 13.24 -3.86
N MET A 274 9.31 14.19 -4.33
CA MET A 274 9.81 15.41 -4.97
C MET A 274 10.69 16.22 -4.02
N GLN A 275 10.32 16.32 -2.74
CA GLN A 275 11.11 17.05 -1.77
C GLN A 275 12.50 16.43 -1.57
N TYR A 276 12.57 15.11 -1.42
CA TYR A 276 13.84 14.39 -1.33
C TYR A 276 14.70 14.49 -2.60
N PHE A 277 14.07 14.46 -3.77
CA PHE A 277 14.77 14.67 -5.04
C PHE A 277 15.42 16.06 -5.07
N LEU A 278 14.64 17.09 -4.75
CA LEU A 278 15.12 18.47 -4.75
C LEU A 278 16.26 18.69 -3.75
N GLU A 279 16.10 18.20 -2.53
CA GLU A 279 17.10 18.33 -1.46
C GLU A 279 18.41 17.59 -1.76
N LYS A 280 18.38 16.56 -2.62
CA LYS A 280 19.56 15.80 -3.01
C LYS A 280 20.28 16.37 -4.23
N VAL A 281 19.52 16.93 -5.17
CA VAL A 281 20.04 17.42 -6.46
C VAL A 281 20.44 18.90 -6.38
N PHE A 282 19.74 19.69 -5.58
CA PHE A 282 19.91 21.14 -5.48
C PHE A 282 20.45 21.56 -4.11
N THR A 283 21.07 22.74 -4.06
CA THR A 283 21.52 23.36 -2.82
C THR A 283 20.32 23.82 -1.98
N ALA A 284 20.52 23.99 -0.66
CA ALA A 284 19.47 24.46 0.24
C ALA A 284 18.82 25.78 -0.22
N LYS A 285 19.62 26.71 -0.78
CA LYS A 285 19.13 27.98 -1.34
C LYS A 285 18.24 27.78 -2.57
N GLU A 286 18.59 26.84 -3.45
CA GLU A 286 17.81 26.51 -4.64
C GLU A 286 16.50 25.77 -4.30
N VAL A 287 16.52 24.89 -3.30
CA VAL A 287 15.32 24.23 -2.76
C VAL A 287 14.38 25.26 -2.15
N GLU A 288 14.90 26.22 -1.39
CA GLU A 288 14.09 27.29 -0.81
C GLU A 288 13.48 28.19 -1.89
N ASN A 289 14.25 28.53 -2.93
CA ASN A 289 13.73 29.25 -4.09
C ASN A 289 12.60 28.47 -4.80
N TYR A 290 12.73 27.14 -4.93
CA TYR A 290 11.64 26.30 -5.44
C TYR A 290 10.40 26.34 -4.55
N ARG A 291 10.56 26.25 -3.22
CA ARG A 291 9.44 26.32 -2.27
C ARG A 291 8.73 27.66 -2.37
N MET A 292 9.47 28.75 -2.50
CA MET A 292 8.94 30.09 -2.71
C MET A 292 8.20 30.22 -4.05
N PHE A 293 8.75 29.68 -5.14
CA PHE A 293 8.10 29.64 -6.45
C PHE A 293 6.81 28.78 -6.44
N LYS A 294 6.85 27.61 -5.79
CA LYS A 294 5.68 26.74 -5.58
C LYS A 294 4.62 27.45 -4.75
N LYS A 295 5.00 28.14 -3.68
CA LYS A 295 4.08 28.93 -2.83
C LYS A 295 3.47 30.10 -3.61
N TYR A 296 4.24 30.80 -4.44
CA TYR A 296 3.75 31.87 -5.30
C TYR A 296 2.79 31.34 -6.38
N ASN A 297 3.12 30.21 -7.02
CA ASN A 297 2.26 29.57 -8.01
C ASN A 297 1.01 28.97 -7.38
N ILE A 298 1.10 28.35 -6.19
CA ILE A 298 -0.05 27.90 -5.42
C ILE A 298 -0.91 29.10 -5.01
N GLN A 299 -0.35 30.22 -4.56
CA GLN A 299 -1.15 31.41 -4.24
C GLN A 299 -1.78 32.05 -5.49
N SER A 300 -1.13 31.99 -6.64
CA SER A 300 -1.69 32.42 -7.93
C SER A 300 -2.76 31.46 -8.44
N ALA A 301 -2.58 30.15 -8.20
CA ALA A 301 -3.53 29.10 -8.51
C ALA A 301 -4.71 29.13 -7.55
N GLU A 302 -4.52 29.40 -6.25
CA GLU A 302 -5.53 29.62 -5.21
C GLU A 302 -6.28 30.93 -5.42
N LYS A 303 -5.66 31.95 -6.03
CA LYS A 303 -6.41 33.10 -6.57
C LYS A 303 -7.29 32.70 -7.76
N LYS A 304 -6.93 31.65 -8.51
CA LYS A 304 -7.78 31.01 -9.55
C LYS A 304 -8.70 29.89 -9.02
N THR A 305 -8.42 29.32 -7.83
CA THR A 305 -9.11 28.20 -7.19
C THR A 305 -9.49 28.56 -5.74
N LYS A 306 -10.04 29.75 -5.53
CA LYS A 306 -10.71 30.05 -4.28
C LYS A 306 -12.09 29.40 -4.32
N GLN A 307 -12.24 28.40 -3.45
CA GLN A 307 -13.43 27.67 -2.99
C GLN A 307 -14.05 26.66 -3.95
N PHE A 308 -13.83 25.35 -3.75
CA PHE A 308 -14.89 24.34 -3.82
C PHE A 308 -14.67 23.25 -2.77
N GLY A 309 -15.44 23.32 -1.67
CA GLY A 309 -15.50 22.30 -0.62
C GLY A 309 -16.36 21.09 -1.00
N LEU A 310 -16.13 19.99 -0.29
CA LEU A 310 -16.56 18.60 -0.45
C LEU A 310 -18.05 18.24 -0.66
N ASN A 311 -18.97 19.17 -0.99
CA ASN A 311 -20.40 18.84 -1.14
C ASN A 311 -21.05 19.56 -2.35
N PHE A 312 -20.46 19.43 -3.55
CA PHE A 312 -21.07 20.02 -4.73
C PHE A 312 -21.40 18.99 -5.81
N SER A 313 -22.62 19.14 -6.34
CA SER A 313 -23.20 18.45 -7.50
C SER A 313 -22.21 18.21 -8.65
N GLU A 314 -22.39 17.12 -9.38
CA GLU A 314 -21.58 16.75 -10.55
C GLU A 314 -21.46 17.89 -11.59
N LEU A 315 -22.55 18.61 -11.87
CA LEU A 315 -22.54 19.81 -12.74
C LEU A 315 -21.47 20.86 -12.35
N ARG A 316 -21.17 20.99 -11.06
CA ARG A 316 -20.19 21.99 -10.58
C ARG A 316 -18.75 21.60 -10.93
N LYS A 317 -18.46 20.31 -11.15
CA LYS A 317 -17.16 19.81 -11.63
C LYS A 317 -16.87 20.28 -13.06
N PHE A 318 -17.91 20.50 -13.86
CA PHE A 318 -17.84 21.07 -15.21
C PHE A 318 -17.80 22.60 -15.21
N GLY A 319 -17.83 23.22 -14.02
CA GLY A 319 -17.82 24.67 -13.89
C GLY A 319 -19.20 25.32 -13.92
N TYR A 320 -20.29 24.54 -13.95
CA TYR A 320 -21.66 25.05 -14.00
C TYR A 320 -22.05 25.74 -12.67
N GLN A 321 -22.20 27.07 -12.70
CA GLN A 321 -22.52 27.90 -11.53
C GLN A 321 -23.36 29.12 -11.92
N ILE A 322 -24.28 29.52 -11.04
CA ILE A 322 -25.14 30.71 -11.21
C ILE A 322 -24.36 32.00 -10.92
N SER A 323 -23.57 32.01 -9.85
CA SER A 323 -22.79 33.18 -9.41
C SER A 323 -21.35 33.10 -9.87
N GLY A 324 -20.76 34.25 -10.21
CA GLY A 324 -19.34 34.36 -10.57
C GLY A 324 -18.97 33.82 -11.97
N ARG A 325 -19.97 33.55 -12.82
CA ARG A 325 -19.81 33.10 -14.20
C ARG A 325 -20.72 33.91 -15.13
N THR A 326 -20.28 34.12 -16.37
CA THR A 326 -21.15 34.69 -17.41
C THR A 326 -22.17 33.64 -17.87
N ASP A 327 -23.25 34.09 -18.51
CA ASP A 327 -24.27 33.16 -19.01
C ASP A 327 -23.70 32.22 -20.09
N GLU A 328 -22.72 32.67 -20.88
CA GLU A 328 -22.01 31.86 -21.87
C GLU A 328 -21.12 30.80 -21.22
N GLN A 329 -20.36 31.16 -20.19
CA GLN A 329 -19.52 30.21 -19.45
C GLN A 329 -20.36 29.16 -18.73
N ARG A 330 -21.50 29.56 -18.18
CA ARG A 330 -22.46 28.64 -17.55
C ARG A 330 -23.07 27.71 -18.61
N TRP A 331 -23.44 28.25 -19.76
CA TRP A 331 -24.01 27.47 -20.86
C TRP A 331 -23.02 26.45 -21.43
N GLN A 332 -21.75 26.84 -21.62
CA GLN A 332 -20.71 25.92 -22.09
C GLN A 332 -20.51 24.75 -21.12
N ALA A 333 -20.39 25.04 -19.82
CA ALA A 333 -20.27 24.00 -18.79
C ALA A 333 -21.46 23.02 -18.78
N LEU A 334 -22.66 23.49 -19.14
CA LEU A 334 -23.84 22.65 -19.25
C LEU A 334 -23.78 21.77 -20.51
N ASN A 335 -23.33 22.30 -21.64
CA ASN A 335 -23.13 21.55 -22.87
C ASN A 335 -22.08 20.45 -22.71
N ASP A 336 -20.96 20.75 -22.06
CA ASP A 336 -19.91 19.76 -21.76
C ASP A 336 -20.47 18.60 -20.90
N PHE A 337 -21.37 18.92 -19.97
CA PHE A 337 -22.05 17.91 -19.14
C PHE A 337 -23.07 17.09 -19.92
N VAL A 338 -23.82 17.69 -20.85
CA VAL A 338 -24.75 16.98 -21.75
C VAL A 338 -23.99 16.02 -22.66
N GLU A 339 -22.83 16.43 -23.17
CA GLU A 339 -21.98 15.59 -24.01
C GLU A 339 -21.47 14.36 -23.25
N GLU A 340 -21.10 14.52 -21.98
CA GLU A 340 -20.55 13.42 -21.18
C GLU A 340 -21.62 12.50 -20.57
N TYR A 341 -22.75 13.03 -20.09
CA TYR A 341 -23.74 12.27 -19.32
C TYR A 341 -25.12 12.15 -20.00
N GLY A 342 -25.34 12.85 -21.10
CA GLY A 342 -26.61 12.86 -21.82
C GLY A 342 -27.64 13.84 -21.28
N LEU A 343 -28.64 14.14 -22.13
CA LEU A 343 -29.65 15.16 -21.86
C LEU A 343 -30.56 14.82 -20.65
N GLU A 344 -31.03 13.58 -20.55
CA GLU A 344 -31.95 13.15 -19.48
C GLU A 344 -31.32 13.32 -18.08
N VAL A 345 -30.06 12.89 -17.93
CA VAL A 345 -29.30 13.03 -16.67
C VAL A 345 -29.05 14.50 -16.33
N THR A 346 -28.73 15.31 -17.34
CA THR A 346 -28.54 16.76 -17.18
C THR A 346 -29.81 17.45 -16.69
N VAL A 347 -30.95 17.11 -17.32
CA VAL A 347 -32.26 17.64 -16.94
C VAL A 347 -32.64 17.20 -15.53
N ALA A 348 -32.40 15.95 -15.16
CA ALA A 348 -32.68 15.44 -13.81
C ALA A 348 -31.89 16.20 -12.74
N GLU A 349 -30.60 16.48 -12.96
CA GLU A 349 -29.75 17.17 -12.00
C GLU A 349 -30.12 18.65 -11.84
N LEU A 350 -30.48 19.35 -12.92
CA LEU A 350 -31.03 20.72 -12.84
C LEU A 350 -32.40 20.74 -12.15
N SER A 351 -33.28 19.81 -12.52
CA SER A 351 -34.63 19.69 -11.96
C SER A 351 -34.63 19.48 -10.45
N LYS A 352 -33.71 18.64 -9.97
CA LYS A 352 -33.52 18.42 -8.53
C LYS A 352 -33.23 19.73 -7.78
N ARG A 353 -32.44 20.62 -8.37
CA ARG A 353 -32.02 21.89 -7.75
C ARG A 353 -33.14 22.91 -7.75
N ILE A 354 -33.90 22.98 -8.84
CA ILE A 354 -35.10 23.80 -8.93
C ILE A 354 -36.10 23.35 -7.87
N LYS A 355 -36.43 22.04 -7.78
CA LYS A 355 -37.35 21.49 -6.77
C LYS A 355 -36.90 21.75 -5.33
N LEU A 356 -35.61 21.64 -5.05
CA LEU A 356 -35.07 21.88 -3.69
C LEU A 356 -35.12 23.37 -3.29
N LYS A 357 -35.18 24.29 -4.25
CA LYS A 357 -35.09 25.74 -4.03
C LYS A 357 -36.34 26.52 -4.41
N SER A 358 -37.37 25.84 -4.91
CA SER A 358 -38.68 26.41 -5.25
C SER A 358 -39.68 26.41 -4.08
N ARG A 359 -39.27 26.04 -2.86
CA ARG A 359 -40.12 26.12 -1.65
C ARG A 359 -40.42 27.59 -1.29
N GLU A 360 -41.62 27.90 -0.81
CA GLU A 360 -42.07 29.28 -0.54
C GLU A 360 -41.09 30.11 0.30
N GLU A 361 -40.50 29.50 1.33
CA GLU A 361 -39.53 30.15 2.23
C GLU A 361 -38.21 30.52 1.54
N ASP A 362 -37.85 29.80 0.46
CA ASP A 362 -36.58 29.91 -0.25
C ASP A 362 -36.70 30.66 -1.59
N GLN A 363 -37.91 30.79 -2.15
CA GLN A 363 -38.14 31.39 -3.47
C GLN A 363 -37.60 32.83 -3.59
N LYS A 364 -37.85 33.68 -2.58
CA LYS A 364 -37.33 35.07 -2.60
C LYS A 364 -35.80 35.11 -2.58
N LYS A 365 -35.18 34.22 -1.82
CA LYS A 365 -33.71 34.14 -1.64
C LYS A 365 -33.00 33.60 -2.88
N TYR A 366 -33.62 32.67 -3.60
CA TYR A 366 -33.02 32.02 -4.77
C TYR A 366 -33.65 32.42 -6.10
N SER A 367 -34.46 33.49 -6.14
CA SER A 367 -35.16 33.98 -7.33
C SER A 367 -34.28 34.09 -8.58
N ASN A 368 -33.09 34.70 -8.45
CA ASN A 368 -32.12 34.81 -9.54
C ASN A 368 -31.58 33.45 -10.00
N ALA A 369 -31.31 32.54 -9.06
CA ALA A 369 -30.82 31.19 -9.38
C ALA A 369 -31.89 30.33 -10.05
N LEU A 370 -33.13 30.40 -9.56
CA LEU A 370 -34.29 29.73 -10.16
C LEU A 370 -34.55 30.24 -11.57
N CYS A 371 -34.52 31.55 -11.79
CA CYS A 371 -34.67 32.15 -13.11
C CYS A 371 -33.61 31.62 -14.11
N LYS A 372 -32.35 31.58 -13.69
CA LYS A 372 -31.25 31.08 -14.53
C LYS A 372 -31.32 29.57 -14.77
N TRP A 373 -31.64 28.77 -13.76
CA TRP A 373 -31.83 27.33 -13.94
C TRP A 373 -33.01 27.01 -14.86
N ASN A 374 -34.12 27.72 -14.73
CA ASN A 374 -35.28 27.56 -15.62
C ASN A 374 -34.95 28.00 -17.05
N SER A 375 -34.24 29.11 -17.23
CA SER A 375 -33.80 29.57 -18.55
C SER A 375 -32.86 28.57 -19.22
N ASP A 376 -31.93 27.97 -18.47
CA ASP A 376 -31.02 26.95 -18.99
C ASP A 376 -31.77 25.64 -19.33
N LEU A 377 -32.76 25.23 -18.53
CA LEU A 377 -33.62 24.09 -18.86
C LEU A 377 -34.42 24.34 -20.16
N GLU A 378 -35.08 25.49 -20.31
CA GLU A 378 -35.82 25.80 -21.54
C GLU A 378 -34.88 25.83 -22.76
N LYS A 379 -33.67 26.35 -22.60
CA LYS A 379 -32.67 26.34 -23.67
C LYS A 379 -32.22 24.93 -24.03
N LEU A 380 -32.04 24.02 -23.05
CA LEU A 380 -31.77 22.60 -23.29
C LEU A 380 -32.92 21.91 -24.02
N LYS A 381 -34.17 22.23 -23.65
CA LYS A 381 -35.38 21.72 -24.31
C LYS A 381 -35.41 22.12 -25.79
N ILE A 382 -35.14 23.39 -26.09
CA ILE A 382 -35.13 23.90 -27.45
C ILE A 382 -34.00 23.26 -28.29
N GLN A 383 -32.81 23.07 -27.72
CA GLN A 383 -31.64 22.62 -28.47
C GLN A 383 -31.54 21.11 -28.66
N TYR A 384 -31.95 20.31 -27.67
CA TYR A 384 -31.60 18.89 -27.63
C TYR A 384 -32.81 17.95 -27.48
N TYR A 385 -33.95 18.43 -27.00
CA TYR A 385 -35.08 17.55 -26.66
C TYR A 385 -35.95 17.21 -27.87
N ARG A 386 -36.17 15.91 -28.11
CA ARG A 386 -36.99 15.40 -29.23
C ARG A 386 -38.23 14.62 -28.82
N GLY A 387 -38.60 14.64 -27.53
CA GLY A 387 -39.69 13.84 -27.00
C GLY A 387 -39.27 12.48 -26.41
N ASP A 388 -37.96 12.27 -26.23
CA ASP A 388 -37.39 10.96 -25.89
C ASP A 388 -37.58 10.56 -24.41
N PHE A 389 -37.99 11.48 -23.53
CA PHE A 389 -38.29 11.24 -22.12
C PHE A 389 -39.21 12.32 -21.55
N PRO A 390 -39.93 12.12 -20.43
CA PRO A 390 -40.82 13.15 -19.88
C PRO A 390 -40.07 14.41 -19.44
N TRP A 391 -40.38 15.56 -20.04
CA TRP A 391 -39.80 16.84 -19.60
C TRP A 391 -40.40 17.26 -18.25
N PRO A 392 -39.60 17.74 -17.30
CA PRO A 392 -40.10 18.15 -15.99
C PRO A 392 -41.08 19.33 -16.11
N ASN A 393 -42.24 19.21 -15.47
CA ASN A 393 -43.19 20.30 -15.27
C ASN A 393 -43.09 20.81 -13.82
N PHE A 394 -43.02 22.13 -13.65
CA PHE A 394 -42.90 22.80 -12.36
C PHE A 394 -44.02 23.85 -12.18
N GLU A 395 -45.23 23.52 -12.67
CA GLU A 395 -46.47 24.24 -12.35
C GLU A 395 -46.82 24.23 -10.86
#